data_AF-A0A0B7BSL3-F1
#
_entry.id   AF-A0A0B7BSL3-F1
#
_cell.length_a   1.000
_cell.length_b   1.000
_cell.length_c   1.000
_cell.angle_alpha   90.00
_cell.angle_beta   90.00
_cell.angle_gamma   90.00
#
_symmetry.space_group_name_H-M   'P 1'
#
loop_
_entity.id
_entity.type
_entity.pdbx_description
1 polymer ?
#
loop_
_entity_poly.entity_id
_entity_poly.type
_entity_poly.pdbx_seq_one_letter_code
_entity_poly.pdbx_strand_id
1 'polypeptide(L)'
;FSNKDWVVQNETALSPLLEEKKRSLINYKKKPLQSSKDRLQHTKSVLQQESRRFANEYCSILCSAIQNAADMGNTKVMYKNIRVALGPNITKIAPLRLETCKPITDMTKQLE
;
A
#
# COMPACT_ATOMS: atom_id res chain seq x y z
N PHE A 1 -9.98 -5.73 11.13
CA PHE A 1 -8.63 -6.32 11.06
C PHE A 1 -7.68 -5.26 10.54
N SER A 2 -6.89 -4.64 11.42
CA SER A 2 -5.78 -3.78 10.99
C SER A 2 -4.66 -4.71 10.54
N ASN A 3 -4.68 -5.11 9.28
CA ASN A 3 -3.52 -5.73 8.66
C ASN A 3 -2.58 -4.58 8.33
N LYS A 4 -1.56 -4.37 9.17
CA LYS A 4 -0.55 -3.35 8.93
C LYS A 4 0.13 -3.67 7.61
N ASP A 5 -0.02 -2.80 6.63
CA ASP A 5 0.67 -2.95 5.35
C ASP A 5 2.19 -2.88 5.51
N TRP A 6 2.92 -3.20 4.45
CA TRP A 6 4.39 -3.21 4.47
C TRP A 6 5.01 -1.83 4.77
N VAL A 7 4.27 -0.74 4.59
CA VAL A 7 4.74 0.61 4.93
C VAL A 7 4.66 0.81 6.44
N VAL A 8 3.52 0.50 7.06
CA VAL A 8 3.32 0.60 8.51
C VAL A 8 4.23 -0.37 9.26
N GLN A 9 4.49 -1.57 8.72
CA GLN A 9 5.42 -2.53 9.32
C GLN A 9 6.87 -2.01 9.32
N ASN A 10 7.26 -1.25 8.31
CA ASN A 10 8.64 -0.77 8.11
C ASN A 10 8.78 0.74 8.35
N GLU A 11 7.83 1.35 9.07
CA GLU A 11 7.79 2.79 9.31
C GLU A 11 9.07 3.30 9.98
N THR A 12 9.58 2.57 10.97
CA THR A 12 10.81 2.94 11.70
C THR A 12 12.03 3.00 10.79
N ALA A 13 12.09 2.16 9.75
CA ALA A 13 13.17 2.14 8.77
C ALA A 13 12.96 3.15 7.63
N LEU A 14 11.72 3.33 7.16
CA LEU A 14 11.40 4.20 6.04
C LEU A 14 11.31 5.69 6.41
N SER A 15 10.87 6.01 7.64
CA SER A 15 10.74 7.38 8.13
C SER A 15 12.03 8.20 8.03
N PRO A 16 13.21 7.73 8.53
CA PRO A 16 14.43 8.51 8.41
C PRO A 16 14.85 8.76 6.96
N LEU A 17 14.67 7.78 6.06
CA LEU A 17 14.96 7.91 4.63
C LEU A 17 14.02 8.93 3.95
N LEU A 18 12.75 8.94 4.34
CA LEU A 18 11.77 9.91 3.86
C LEU A 18 12.13 11.33 4.32
N GLU A 19 12.52 11.49 5.59
CA GLU A 19 12.97 12.78 6.13
C GLU A 19 14.27 13.26 5.48
N GLU A 20 15.20 12.37 5.15
CA GLU A 20 16.41 12.72 4.41
C GLU A 20 16.12 13.19 2.98
N LYS A 21 15.21 12.51 2.26
CA LYS A 21 14.72 12.97 0.96
C LYS A 21 14.08 14.36 1.07
N LYS A 22 13.23 14.59 2.09
CA LYS A 22 12.59 15.88 2.32
C LYS A 22 13.62 16.99 2.56
N ARG A 23 14.61 16.75 3.43
CA ARG A 23 15.73 17.68 3.69
C ARG A 23 16.51 18.00 2.41
N SER A 24 16.83 16.98 1.61
CA SER A 24 17.55 17.16 0.34
C SER A 24 16.73 17.95 -0.69
N LEU A 25 15.40 17.74 -0.74
CA LEU A 25 14.51 18.51 -1.60
C LEU A 25 14.45 19.99 -1.20
N ILE A 26 14.35 20.27 0.10
CA ILE A 26 14.37 21.65 0.61
C ILE A 26 15.70 22.34 0.25
N ASN A 27 16.83 21.65 0.43
CA ASN A 27 18.14 22.18 0.08
C ASN A 27 18.29 22.48 -1.41
N TYR A 28 17.82 21.59 -2.28
CA TYR A 28 17.80 21.82 -3.73
C TYR A 28 16.92 23.01 -4.11
N LYS A 29 15.73 23.15 -3.51
CA LYS A 29 14.83 24.29 -3.74
C LYS A 29 15.44 25.62 -3.28
N LYS A 30 16.18 25.63 -2.17
CA LYS A 30 16.88 26.82 -1.67
C LYS A 30 18.07 27.21 -2.54
N LYS A 31 18.84 26.23 -3.01
CA LYS A 31 20.04 26.45 -3.83
C LYS A 31 20.13 25.38 -4.92
N PRO A 32 19.62 25.64 -6.13
CA PRO A 32 19.61 24.68 -7.23
C PRO A 32 21.01 24.56 -7.85
N LEU A 33 21.86 23.74 -7.23
CA LEU A 33 23.20 23.40 -7.70
C LEU A 33 23.22 21.97 -8.20
N GLN A 34 24.23 21.63 -9.01
CA GLN A 34 24.42 20.26 -9.46
C GLN A 34 24.63 19.31 -8.27
N SER A 35 25.44 19.69 -7.28
CA SER A 35 25.67 18.87 -6.07
C SER A 35 24.40 18.65 -5.23
N SER A 36 23.52 19.65 -5.12
CA SER A 36 22.25 19.50 -4.39
C SER A 36 21.23 18.67 -5.18
N LYS A 37 21.28 18.72 -6.51
CA LYS A 37 20.51 17.84 -7.41
C LYS A 37 20.97 16.39 -7.29
N ASP A 38 22.29 16.13 -7.32
CA ASP A 38 22.87 14.80 -7.22
C ASP A 38 22.54 14.15 -5.88
N ARG A 39 22.64 14.91 -4.78
CA ARG A 39 22.23 14.46 -3.45
C ARG A 39 20.74 14.14 -3.37
N LEU A 40 19.87 14.96 -3.97
CA LEU A 40 18.45 14.66 -4.05
C LEU A 40 18.17 13.39 -4.87
N GLN A 41 18.90 13.18 -5.96
CA GLN A 41 18.76 11.98 -6.77
C GLN A 41 19.22 10.73 -6.00
N HIS A 42 20.34 10.81 -5.30
CA HIS A 42 20.86 9.73 -4.46
C HIS A 42 19.86 9.34 -3.37
N THR A 43 19.36 10.31 -2.59
CA THR A 43 18.38 10.04 -1.51
C THR A 43 17.06 9.47 -2.03
N LYS A 44 16.61 9.87 -3.23
CA LYS A 44 15.46 9.23 -3.90
C LYS A 44 15.76 7.77 -4.26
N SER A 45 16.94 7.50 -4.81
CA SER A 45 17.34 6.15 -5.21
C SER A 45 17.41 5.20 -4.01
N VAL A 46 18.02 5.65 -2.91
CA VAL A 46 18.11 4.87 -1.66
C VAL A 46 16.72 4.58 -1.11
N LEU A 47 15.86 5.61 -0.96
CA LEU A 47 14.50 5.41 -0.47
C LEU A 47 13.71 4.43 -1.37
N GLN A 48 13.85 4.53 -2.69
CA GLN A 48 13.18 3.65 -3.64
C GLN A 48 13.68 2.20 -3.52
N GLN A 49 14.99 2.00 -3.41
CA GLN A 49 15.59 0.67 -3.27
C GLN A 49 15.10 -0.01 -1.99
N GLU A 50 15.18 0.69 -0.85
CA GLU A 50 14.74 0.16 0.44
C GLU A 50 13.23 -0.10 0.46
N SER A 51 12.43 0.80 -0.10
CA SER A 51 10.98 0.61 -0.23
C SER A 51 10.65 -0.64 -1.07
N ARG A 52 11.36 -0.85 -2.18
CA ARG A 52 11.17 -2.04 -3.02
C ARG A 52 11.58 -3.31 -2.28
N ARG A 53 12.67 -3.28 -1.51
CA ARG A 53 13.09 -4.42 -0.69
C ARG A 53 11.97 -4.83 0.28
N PHE A 54 11.46 -3.89 1.06
CA PHE A 54 10.39 -4.17 2.03
C PHE A 54 9.09 -4.64 1.38
N ALA A 55 8.71 -4.04 0.25
CA ALA A 55 7.55 -4.49 -0.51
C ALA A 55 7.71 -5.94 -1.02
N ASN A 56 8.89 -6.27 -1.56
CA ASN A 56 9.18 -7.61 -2.06
C ASN A 56 9.20 -8.65 -0.93
N GLU A 57 9.83 -8.34 0.20
CA GLU A 57 9.84 -9.20 1.39
C GLU A 57 8.41 -9.48 1.88
N TYR A 58 7.59 -8.43 2.00
CA TYR A 58 6.18 -8.57 2.38
C TYR A 58 5.39 -9.45 1.41
N CYS A 59 5.56 -9.23 0.09
CA CYS A 59 4.93 -10.06 -0.93
C CYS A 59 5.38 -11.53 -0.82
N SER A 60 6.68 -11.78 -0.62
CA SER A 60 7.23 -13.13 -0.46
C SER A 60 6.65 -13.84 0.76
N ILE A 61 6.52 -13.14 1.90
CA ILE A 61 5.91 -13.67 3.12
C ILE A 61 4.44 -14.03 2.88
N LEU A 62 3.67 -13.15 2.21
CA LEU A 62 2.27 -13.42 1.89
C LEU A 62 2.11 -14.62 0.95
N CYS A 63 2.90 -14.70 -0.12
CA CYS A 63 2.89 -15.83 -1.05
C CYS A 63 3.20 -17.14 -0.32
N SER A 64 4.22 -17.14 0.54
CA SER A 64 4.58 -18.32 1.36
C SER A 64 3.44 -18.73 2.29
N ALA A 65 2.77 -17.76 2.94
CA ALA A 65 1.65 -18.04 3.83
C ALA A 65 0.41 -18.58 3.09
N ILE A 66 0.18 -18.18 1.84
CA ILE A 66 -0.87 -18.73 0.99
C ILE A 66 -0.52 -20.18 0.60
N GLN A 67 0.71 -20.39 0.11
CA GLN A 67 1.17 -21.71 -0.33
C GLN A 67 1.14 -22.73 0.81
N ASN A 68 1.69 -22.38 1.97
CA ASN A 68 1.68 -23.25 3.15
C ASN A 68 0.24 -23.63 3.57
N ALA A 69 -0.70 -22.69 3.50
CA ALA A 69 -2.10 -22.97 3.83
C ALA A 69 -2.76 -23.89 2.80
N ALA A 70 -2.41 -23.77 1.52
CA ALA A 70 -2.86 -24.65 0.45
C ALA A 70 -2.30 -26.07 0.64
N ASP A 71 -1.00 -26.19 0.90
CA ASP A 71 -0.32 -27.48 1.09
C ASP A 71 -0.86 -28.26 2.29
N MET A 72 -1.27 -27.56 3.36
CA MET A 72 -1.95 -28.17 4.52
C MET A 72 -3.45 -28.45 4.30
N GLY A 73 -4.00 -28.16 3.13
CA GLY A 73 -5.44 -28.29 2.85
C GLY A 73 -6.32 -27.31 3.64
N ASN A 74 -5.75 -26.27 4.27
CA ASN A 74 -6.48 -25.29 5.07
C ASN A 74 -7.03 -24.16 4.20
N THR A 75 -8.08 -24.49 3.45
CA THR A 75 -8.75 -23.57 2.50
C THR A 75 -9.20 -22.26 3.14
N LYS A 76 -9.68 -22.29 4.39
CA LYS A 76 -10.10 -21.08 5.12
C LYS A 76 -8.95 -20.09 5.32
N VAL A 77 -7.78 -20.58 5.75
CA VAL A 77 -6.59 -19.73 5.94
C VAL A 77 -6.04 -19.26 4.60
N MET A 78 -6.04 -20.13 3.59
CA MET A 78 -5.65 -19.78 2.22
C MET A 78 -6.46 -18.59 1.69
N TYR A 79 -7.79 -18.68 1.70
CA TYR A 79 -8.67 -17.60 1.25
C TYR A 79 -8.51 -16.32 2.08
N LYS A 80 -8.29 -16.44 3.38
CA LYS A 80 -8.01 -15.27 4.24
C LYS A 80 -6.73 -14.55 3.79
N ASN A 81 -5.66 -15.29 3.52
CA ASN A 81 -4.38 -14.71 3.08
C ASN A 81 -4.47 -14.13 1.65
N ILE A 82 -5.24 -14.76 0.76
CA ILE A 82 -5.54 -14.20 -0.58
C ILE A 82 -6.27 -12.86 -0.45
N ARG A 83 -7.29 -12.77 0.41
CA ARG A 83 -8.01 -11.50 0.65
C ARG A 83 -7.09 -10.41 1.18
N VAL A 84 -6.11 -10.77 1.99
CA VAL A 84 -5.09 -9.81 2.46
C VAL A 84 -4.21 -9.34 1.30
N ALA A 85 -3.75 -10.25 0.44
CA ALA A 85 -2.88 -9.92 -0.68
C ALA A 85 -3.57 -9.04 -1.74
N LEU A 86 -4.86 -9.32 -2.02
CA LEU A 86 -5.66 -8.52 -2.96
C LEU A 86 -6.12 -7.18 -2.38
N GLY A 87 -6.09 -7.03 -1.05
CA GLY A 87 -6.57 -5.83 -0.38
C GLY A 87 -8.10 -5.74 -0.32
N PRO A 88 -8.65 -4.56 0.03
CA PRO A 88 -10.09 -4.36 0.11
C PRO A 88 -10.76 -4.62 -1.24
N ASN A 89 -11.89 -5.34 -1.21
CA ASN A 89 -12.67 -5.58 -2.41
C ASN A 89 -13.28 -4.25 -2.87
N ILE A 90 -12.81 -3.72 -4.00
CA ILE A 90 -13.39 -2.52 -4.61
C ILE A 90 -14.68 -2.95 -5.31
N THR A 91 -15.81 -2.83 -4.62
CA THR A 91 -17.12 -2.89 -5.26
C THR A 91 -17.27 -1.67 -6.16
N LYS A 92 -17.06 -1.85 -7.47
CA LYS A 92 -17.36 -0.85 -8.51
C LYS A 92 -18.87 -0.72 -8.75
N ILE A 93 -19.65 -0.64 -7.69
CA ILE A 93 -21.09 -0.40 -7.80
C ILE A 93 -21.27 1.09 -7.58
N ALA A 94 -21.68 1.81 -8.63
CA ALA A 94 -22.15 3.16 -8.47
C ALA A 94 -23.38 3.11 -7.53
N PRO A 95 -23.42 3.88 -6.44
CA PRO A 95 -24.57 3.87 -5.56
C PRO A 95 -25.80 4.34 -6.36
N LEU A 96 -26.81 3.48 -6.45
CA LEU A 96 -28.09 3.83 -7.04
C LEU A 96 -28.68 4.99 -6.22
N ARG A 97 -29.20 6.00 -6.91
CA ARG A 97 -29.73 7.22 -6.29
C ARG A 97 -31.21 7.32 -6.56
N LEU A 98 -31.96 7.80 -5.56
CA LEU A 98 -33.32 8.27 -5.75
C LEU A 98 -33.32 9.51 -6.64
N GLU A 99 -34.48 9.91 -7.17
CA GLU A 99 -34.66 11.17 -7.91
C GLU A 99 -34.18 12.40 -7.12
N THR A 100 -34.23 12.32 -5.79
CA THR A 100 -33.71 13.35 -4.86
C THR A 100 -32.18 13.33 -4.70
N CYS A 101 -31.47 12.57 -5.54
CA CYS A 101 -30.01 12.39 -5.56
C CYS A 101 -29.42 11.79 -4.27
N LYS A 102 -30.25 11.21 -3.40
CA LYS A 102 -29.82 10.50 -2.18
C LYS A 102 -29.44 9.06 -2.50
N PRO A 103 -28.31 8.54 -1.94
CA PRO A 103 -27.90 7.16 -2.16
C PRO A 103 -28.87 6.17 -1.49
N ILE A 104 -29.29 5.14 -2.24
CA ILE A 104 -30.15 4.05 -1.74
C ILE A 104 -29.27 3.05 -0.99
N THR A 105 -29.33 3.09 0.34
CA THR A 105 -28.60 2.17 1.24
C THR A 105 -29.31 0.84 1.47
N ASP A 106 -30.60 0.76 1.13
CA ASP A 106 -31.42 -0.45 1.31
C ASP A 106 -31.38 -1.32 0.04
N MET A 107 -30.74 -2.49 0.11
CA MET A 107 -30.62 -3.40 -1.04
C MET A 107 -31.97 -3.92 -1.54
N THR A 108 -33.00 -3.97 -0.71
CA THR A 108 -34.34 -4.44 -1.12
C THR A 108 -35.07 -3.42 -2.00
N LYS A 109 -34.66 -2.15 -1.96
CA LYS A 109 -35.23 -1.03 -2.74
C LYS A 109 -34.40 -0.66 -3.98
N GLN A 110 -33.38 -1.45 -4.30
CA GLN A 110 -32.52 -1.21 -5.46
C GLN A 110 -33.04 -1.84 -6.75
N LEU A 111 -34.05 -2.72 -6.67
CA LEU A 111 -34.60 -3.49 -7.78
C LEU A 111 -36.10 -3.21 -8.05
N GLU A 112 -36.70 -2.26 -7.34
CA GLU A 112 -38.02 -1.71 -7.68
C GLU A 112 -37.88 -0.64 -8.78
#